data_AF-A0A401ZKL0-F1
#
_entry.id   AF-A0A401ZKL0-F1
#
_cell.length_a   1.000
_cell.length_b   1.000
_cell.length_c   1.000
_cell.angle_alpha   90.00
_cell.angle_beta   90.00
_cell.angle_gamma   90.00
#
_symmetry.space_group_name_H-M   'P 1'
#
loop_
_entity.id
_entity.type
_entity.pdbx_description
1 polymer ?
#
loop_
_entity_poly.entity_id
_entity_poly.type
_entity_poly.pdbx_seq_one_letter_code
_entity_poly.pdbx_strand_id
1 'polypeptide(L)'
;MTMQIALLSSFNADLFPPWLSRFLREENQFQATFYVSGFGQYQQDILDPSSNLYQAHPDIVILLLDSQDLFADLLQKPFYYPPEARRMLVERELAHLRHMIELIDANLPASILLLNTLVAPPTTALGLLEHNSPYSIRAAISQYNAGLIELVQRGERMYVVDCEALALELGWQVWNDERMWLLGRMRLSRRALEHVARRYGATIKAIYGAPKKVLALDADQTLWGGSIGTDGLSGIQIGHEGVGLAYRQFQQELLTLHRRGILLALVSKNNPEDVAEVLDTHPGMLLRREHFAALRVNWEDKASNLRQIAQELQLGLESFVFMDDSPVECAWVQDQLPDVQVIRMPNEPAEAVRVLRESNAFATLTLTDEDLERGHYYHQQRQRREQQHAASSLEEFYASLEMRALIEPVTSATLARAAQLTQKTNQFNLTTRRYSESAVRAFAEGSASDVYTLTLRDRYGDNGLVGVAIMCWEGENARIETLLLSCRVMGRTVETALLAFLATAAREHGARYLVGEFLPTPKNAPVRDLYPRHGFLPLEGEEAGRWWRHDLHAAQTPLVAPPYITLEVSTEVEHVTNATD
;
A
#
# COMPACT_ATOMS: atom_id res chain seq x y z
N MET A 1 -7.52 -18.38 4.16
CA MET A 1 -8.49 -17.42 4.74
C MET A 1 -9.85 -17.70 4.14
N THR A 2 -10.90 -17.74 4.96
CA THR A 2 -12.29 -17.88 4.48
C THR A 2 -12.94 -16.50 4.48
N MET A 3 -13.75 -16.20 3.48
CA MET A 3 -14.47 -14.94 3.34
C MET A 3 -15.88 -15.14 2.81
N GLN A 4 -16.82 -14.34 3.28
CA GLN A 4 -18.19 -14.27 2.80
C GLN A 4 -18.35 -13.09 1.84
N ILE A 5 -18.82 -13.33 0.62
CA ILE A 5 -19.00 -12.31 -0.42
C ILE A 5 -20.49 -12.21 -0.78
N ALA A 6 -21.06 -11.02 -0.69
CA ALA A 6 -22.38 -10.73 -1.26
C ALA A 6 -22.25 -10.19 -2.69
N LEU A 7 -22.97 -10.79 -3.63
CA LEU A 7 -23.08 -10.35 -5.03
C LEU A 7 -24.47 -9.77 -5.26
N LEU A 8 -24.50 -8.46 -5.45
CA LEU A 8 -25.69 -7.66 -5.72
C LEU A 8 -25.59 -7.15 -7.15
N SER A 9 -26.57 -7.44 -8.03
CA SER A 9 -26.47 -7.06 -9.44
C SER A 9 -27.80 -6.61 -10.05
N SER A 10 -27.72 -5.72 -11.05
CA SER A 10 -28.89 -5.28 -11.82
C SER A 10 -29.38 -6.33 -12.83
N PHE A 11 -28.53 -7.29 -13.17
CA PHE A 11 -28.79 -8.39 -14.10
C PHE A 11 -28.51 -9.75 -13.46
N ASN A 12 -28.85 -10.86 -14.14
CA ASN A 12 -28.55 -12.19 -13.62
C ASN A 12 -27.03 -12.45 -13.68
N ALA A 13 -26.41 -12.67 -12.52
CA ALA A 13 -24.98 -12.93 -12.38
C ALA A 13 -24.70 -14.29 -11.71
N ASP A 14 -25.61 -15.26 -11.78
CA ASP A 14 -25.51 -16.56 -11.10
C ASP A 14 -24.27 -17.37 -11.52
N LEU A 15 -23.74 -17.10 -12.73
CA LEU A 15 -22.54 -17.75 -13.25
C LEU A 15 -21.23 -17.08 -12.80
N PHE A 16 -21.29 -15.93 -12.11
CA PHE A 16 -20.11 -15.19 -11.65
C PHE A 16 -19.38 -15.84 -10.45
N PRO A 17 -20.07 -16.28 -9.37
CA PRO A 17 -19.40 -16.82 -8.18
C PRO A 17 -18.45 -17.99 -8.43
N PRO A 18 -18.76 -18.98 -9.30
CA PRO A 18 -17.83 -20.08 -9.60
C PRO A 18 -16.50 -19.60 -10.18
N TRP A 19 -16.51 -18.60 -11.07
CA TRP A 19 -15.30 -18.01 -11.65
C TRP A 19 -14.49 -17.27 -10.59
N LEU A 20 -15.12 -16.42 -9.80
CA LEU A 20 -14.43 -15.65 -8.76
C LEU A 20 -13.84 -16.59 -7.69
N SER A 21 -14.60 -17.59 -7.24
CA SER A 21 -14.12 -18.63 -6.31
C SER A 21 -12.91 -19.38 -6.82
N ARG A 22 -12.84 -19.65 -8.13
CA ARG A 22 -11.70 -20.30 -8.75
C ARG A 22 -10.45 -19.41 -8.67
N PHE A 23 -10.54 -18.16 -9.12
CA PHE A 23 -9.40 -17.23 -9.11
C PHE A 23 -8.89 -16.95 -7.69
N LEU A 24 -9.79 -16.74 -6.73
CA LEU A 24 -9.42 -16.53 -5.33
C LEU A 24 -8.67 -17.73 -4.72
N ARG A 25 -9.02 -18.96 -5.11
CA ARG A 25 -8.31 -20.18 -4.68
C ARG A 25 -6.97 -20.35 -5.36
N GLU A 26 -6.92 -20.24 -6.70
CA GLU A 26 -5.71 -20.47 -7.49
C GLU A 26 -4.60 -19.48 -7.14
N GLU A 27 -4.93 -18.21 -6.88
CA GLU A 27 -3.92 -17.18 -6.66
C GLU A 27 -3.52 -16.92 -5.20
N ASN A 28 -4.41 -17.13 -4.23
CA ASN A 28 -4.16 -16.73 -2.83
C ASN A 28 -4.68 -17.72 -1.78
N GLN A 29 -5.19 -18.89 -2.22
CA GLN A 29 -5.79 -19.89 -1.32
C GLN A 29 -6.93 -19.30 -0.45
N PHE A 30 -7.63 -18.30 -0.98
CA PHE A 30 -8.82 -17.75 -0.36
C PHE A 30 -10.02 -18.66 -0.65
N GLN A 31 -10.79 -18.98 0.39
CA GLN A 31 -12.02 -19.74 0.28
C GLN A 31 -13.20 -18.78 0.40
N ALA A 32 -13.96 -18.61 -0.68
CA ALA A 32 -15.10 -17.71 -0.72
C ALA A 32 -16.42 -18.47 -0.67
N THR A 33 -17.31 -18.05 0.22
CA THR A 33 -18.73 -18.40 0.24
C THR A 33 -19.56 -17.20 -0.22
N PHE A 34 -20.72 -17.44 -0.82
CA PHE A 34 -21.47 -16.39 -1.53
C PHE A 34 -22.90 -16.25 -1.05
N TYR A 35 -23.33 -15.00 -0.90
CA TYR A 35 -24.73 -14.59 -1.00
C TYR A 35 -24.95 -13.99 -2.39
N VAL A 36 -25.97 -14.39 -3.13
CA VAL A 36 -26.29 -13.83 -4.45
C VAL A 36 -27.72 -13.30 -4.40
N SER A 37 -27.89 -12.01 -4.64
CA SER A 37 -29.21 -11.38 -4.74
C SER A 37 -29.99 -11.99 -5.89
N GLY A 38 -31.31 -12.09 -5.72
CA GLY A 38 -32.20 -12.42 -6.83
C GLY A 38 -32.10 -11.39 -7.96
N PHE A 39 -32.46 -11.81 -9.18
CA PHE A 39 -32.46 -10.93 -10.36
C PHE A 39 -33.31 -9.67 -10.12
N GLY A 40 -32.70 -8.49 -10.24
CA GLY A 40 -33.36 -7.20 -10.03
C GLY A 40 -33.77 -6.90 -8.58
N GLN A 41 -33.35 -7.73 -7.62
CA GLN A 41 -33.72 -7.59 -6.20
C GLN A 41 -32.66 -6.85 -5.38
N TYR A 42 -31.53 -6.46 -5.98
CA TYR A 42 -30.42 -5.86 -5.25
C TYR A 42 -30.83 -4.63 -4.43
N GLN A 43 -31.74 -3.80 -4.94
CA GLN A 43 -32.27 -2.64 -4.20
C GLN A 43 -33.12 -3.07 -3.01
N GLN A 44 -33.95 -4.10 -3.17
CA GLN A 44 -34.81 -4.61 -2.10
C GLN A 44 -33.98 -5.21 -0.96
N ASP A 45 -32.94 -5.98 -1.31
CA ASP A 45 -32.01 -6.55 -0.34
C ASP A 45 -31.27 -5.49 0.48
N ILE A 46 -30.92 -4.36 -0.14
CA ILE A 46 -30.26 -3.23 0.56
C ILE A 46 -31.27 -2.41 1.39
N LEU A 47 -32.51 -2.25 0.92
CA LEU A 47 -33.51 -1.42 1.61
C LEU A 47 -34.12 -2.11 2.83
N ASP A 48 -34.19 -3.44 2.85
CA ASP A 48 -34.76 -4.22 3.95
C ASP A 48 -33.66 -4.66 4.93
N PRO A 49 -33.58 -4.08 6.15
CA PRO A 49 -32.58 -4.47 7.14
C PRO A 49 -32.70 -5.93 7.60
N SER A 50 -33.84 -6.58 7.36
CA SER A 50 -34.08 -7.99 7.67
C SER A 50 -33.70 -8.96 6.54
N SER A 51 -33.20 -8.44 5.41
CA SER A 51 -32.84 -9.24 4.24
C SER A 51 -31.72 -10.25 4.52
N ASN A 52 -31.64 -11.27 3.66
CA ASN A 52 -30.57 -12.27 3.73
C ASN A 52 -29.19 -11.69 3.47
N LEU A 53 -29.08 -10.52 2.82
CA LEU A 53 -27.82 -9.79 2.66
C LEU A 53 -27.20 -9.46 4.02
N TYR A 54 -27.98 -8.87 4.92
CA TYR A 54 -27.50 -8.46 6.23
C TYR A 54 -27.28 -9.63 7.17
N GLN A 55 -28.14 -10.65 7.09
CA GLN A 55 -27.98 -11.90 7.85
C GLN A 55 -26.72 -12.69 7.45
N ALA A 56 -26.28 -12.56 6.20
CA ALA A 56 -25.08 -13.24 5.73
C ALA A 56 -23.78 -12.66 6.31
N HIS A 57 -23.81 -11.44 6.87
CA HIS A 57 -22.63 -10.72 7.39
C HIS A 57 -21.41 -10.79 6.44
N PRO A 58 -21.55 -10.36 5.18
CA PRO A 58 -20.48 -10.49 4.20
C PRO A 58 -19.26 -9.65 4.56
N ASP A 59 -18.05 -10.18 4.36
CA ASP A 59 -16.81 -9.41 4.44
C ASP A 59 -16.67 -8.44 3.25
N ILE A 60 -17.26 -8.80 2.11
CA ILE A 60 -17.21 -8.03 0.86
C ILE A 60 -18.60 -7.97 0.24
N VAL A 61 -19.02 -6.77 -0.14
CA VAL A 61 -20.23 -6.55 -0.95
C VAL A 61 -19.79 -6.12 -2.35
N ILE A 62 -20.19 -6.86 -3.37
CA ILE A 62 -20.01 -6.51 -4.78
C ILE A 62 -21.33 -5.96 -5.30
N LEU A 63 -21.34 -4.73 -5.78
CA LEU A 63 -22.46 -4.12 -6.48
C LEU A 63 -22.13 -4.01 -7.97
N LEU A 64 -22.60 -5.00 -8.74
CA LEU A 64 -22.33 -5.16 -10.17
C LEU A 64 -23.51 -4.66 -11.03
N LEU A 65 -23.41 -3.42 -11.53
CA LEU A 65 -24.47 -2.73 -12.26
C LEU A 65 -24.15 -2.61 -13.76
N ASP A 66 -25.18 -2.65 -14.59
CA ASP A 66 -25.07 -2.48 -16.05
C ASP A 66 -25.76 -1.19 -16.53
N SER A 67 -25.13 -0.51 -17.49
CA SER A 67 -25.64 0.75 -18.03
C SER A 67 -27.00 0.59 -18.73
N GLN A 68 -27.27 -0.58 -19.31
CA GLN A 68 -28.51 -0.84 -20.04
C GLN A 68 -29.71 -1.03 -19.12
N ASP A 69 -29.47 -1.33 -17.85
CA ASP A 69 -30.52 -1.42 -16.83
C ASP A 69 -30.78 -0.02 -16.23
N LEU A 70 -29.73 0.68 -15.82
CA LEU A 70 -29.83 2.02 -15.19
C LEU A 70 -30.33 3.09 -16.16
N PHE A 71 -29.92 3.04 -17.43
CA PHE A 71 -30.28 4.00 -18.47
C PHE A 71 -31.21 3.42 -19.54
N ALA A 72 -31.98 2.37 -19.18
CA ALA A 72 -32.92 1.70 -20.08
C ALA A 72 -33.87 2.69 -20.80
N ASP A 73 -34.39 3.68 -20.06
CA ASP A 73 -35.29 4.70 -20.60
C ASP A 73 -34.64 5.56 -21.69
N LEU A 74 -33.37 5.95 -21.52
CA LEU A 74 -32.64 6.72 -22.53
C LEU A 74 -32.34 5.88 -23.76
N LEU A 75 -32.04 4.60 -23.59
CA LEU A 75 -31.78 3.66 -24.68
C LEU A 75 -33.04 3.38 -25.51
N GLN A 76 -34.19 3.23 -24.85
CA GLN A 76 -35.46 2.94 -25.52
C GLN A 76 -36.10 4.19 -26.13
N LYS A 77 -35.95 5.35 -25.48
CA LYS A 77 -36.62 6.61 -25.85
C LYS A 77 -35.63 7.79 -25.91
N PRO A 78 -34.61 7.74 -26.78
CA PRO A 78 -33.52 8.73 -26.77
C PRO A 78 -33.99 10.17 -27.00
N PHE A 79 -35.03 10.39 -27.81
CA PHE A 79 -35.50 11.74 -28.11
C PHE A 79 -36.60 12.26 -27.18
N TYR A 80 -37.07 11.44 -26.23
CA TYR A 80 -38.15 11.83 -25.32
C TYR A 80 -37.66 12.78 -24.21
N TYR A 81 -36.42 12.59 -23.77
CA TYR A 81 -35.86 13.34 -22.65
C TYR A 81 -35.00 14.52 -23.16
N PRO A 82 -35.38 15.77 -22.87
CA PRO A 82 -34.54 16.92 -23.17
C PRO A 82 -33.21 16.86 -22.39
N PRO A 83 -32.18 17.63 -22.81
CA PRO A 83 -30.85 17.57 -22.21
C PRO A 83 -30.84 17.76 -20.68
N GLU A 84 -31.68 18.65 -20.17
CA GLU A 84 -31.79 18.88 -18.73
C GLU A 84 -32.39 17.67 -17.98
N ALA A 85 -33.43 17.04 -18.54
CA ALA A 85 -34.00 15.84 -17.96
C ALA A 85 -33.02 14.66 -17.91
N ARG A 86 -32.07 14.61 -18.84
CA ARG A 86 -30.99 13.61 -18.86
C ARG A 86 -29.96 13.84 -17.76
N ARG A 87 -29.60 15.10 -17.49
CA ARG A 87 -28.73 15.46 -16.36
C ARG A 87 -29.39 15.10 -15.03
N MET A 88 -30.65 15.50 -14.85
CA MET A 88 -31.42 15.12 -13.65
C MET A 88 -31.53 13.61 -13.48
N LEU A 89 -31.62 12.84 -14.56
CA LEU A 89 -31.59 11.38 -14.49
C LEU A 89 -30.25 10.86 -13.97
N VAL A 90 -29.13 11.35 -14.48
CA VAL A 90 -27.79 10.96 -14.00
C VAL A 90 -27.63 11.32 -12.52
N GLU A 91 -27.99 12.53 -12.13
CA GLU A 91 -27.94 12.99 -10.73
C GLU A 91 -28.82 12.12 -9.81
N ARG A 92 -30.02 11.74 -10.27
CA ARG A 92 -30.90 10.83 -9.55
C ARG A 92 -30.27 9.47 -9.35
N GLU A 93 -29.71 8.86 -10.39
CA GLU A 93 -29.07 7.54 -10.27
C GLU A 93 -27.83 7.59 -9.35
N LEU A 94 -27.06 8.68 -9.39
CA LEU A 94 -25.96 8.89 -8.45
C LEU A 94 -26.44 9.09 -7.01
N ALA A 95 -27.54 9.81 -6.80
CA ALA A 95 -28.14 9.99 -5.49
C ALA A 95 -28.70 8.66 -4.93
N HIS A 96 -29.33 7.85 -5.79
CA HIS A 96 -29.76 6.50 -5.43
C HIS A 96 -28.58 5.60 -5.05
N LEU A 97 -27.49 5.64 -5.84
CA LEU A 97 -26.27 4.90 -5.51
C LEU A 97 -25.72 5.32 -4.14
N ARG A 98 -25.58 6.64 -3.91
CA ARG A 98 -25.11 7.18 -2.63
C ARG A 98 -25.97 6.67 -1.46
N HIS A 99 -27.28 6.72 -1.59
CA HIS A 99 -28.19 6.26 -0.56
C HIS A 99 -28.03 4.76 -0.27
N MET A 100 -27.86 3.93 -1.30
CA MET A 100 -27.58 2.50 -1.12
C MET A 100 -26.25 2.26 -0.39
N ILE A 101 -25.21 3.03 -0.73
CA ILE A 101 -23.91 2.96 -0.05
C ILE A 101 -24.06 3.30 1.44
N GLU A 102 -24.79 4.36 1.76
CA GLU A 102 -25.06 4.78 3.16
C GLU A 102 -25.79 3.68 3.96
N LEU A 103 -26.78 3.01 3.34
CA LEU A 103 -27.49 1.91 3.99
C LEU A 103 -26.61 0.67 4.20
N ILE A 104 -25.75 0.34 3.23
CA ILE A 104 -24.78 -0.74 3.36
C ILE A 104 -23.80 -0.42 4.49
N ASP A 105 -23.21 0.78 4.51
CA ASP A 105 -22.24 1.18 5.53
C ASP A 105 -22.87 1.19 6.95
N ALA A 106 -24.12 1.67 7.08
CA ALA A 106 -24.81 1.70 8.37
C ALA A 106 -25.09 0.30 8.95
N ASN A 107 -25.41 -0.69 8.11
CA ASN A 107 -25.76 -2.04 8.55
C ASN A 107 -24.59 -3.04 8.49
N LEU A 108 -23.58 -2.76 7.66
CA LEU A 108 -22.39 -3.57 7.43
C LEU A 108 -21.12 -2.71 7.54
N PRO A 109 -20.88 -2.04 8.69
CA PRO A 109 -19.82 -1.06 8.85
C PRO A 109 -18.40 -1.65 8.84
N ALA A 110 -18.24 -2.96 8.65
CA ALA A 110 -16.94 -3.63 8.54
C ALA A 110 -16.66 -4.15 7.12
N SER A 111 -17.67 -4.19 6.26
CA SER A 111 -17.58 -4.81 4.93
C SER A 111 -16.90 -3.88 3.93
N ILE A 112 -16.17 -4.47 3.00
CA ILE A 112 -15.60 -3.75 1.86
C ILE A 112 -16.59 -3.72 0.71
N LEU A 113 -16.80 -2.54 0.13
CA LEU A 113 -17.71 -2.35 -1.00
C LEU A 113 -16.93 -2.28 -2.32
N LEU A 114 -17.25 -3.17 -3.26
CA LEU A 114 -16.70 -3.17 -4.61
C LEU A 114 -17.78 -2.77 -5.62
N LEU A 115 -17.52 -1.70 -6.35
CA LEU A 115 -18.40 -1.12 -7.38
C LEU A 115 -17.76 -1.30 -8.75
N ASN A 116 -18.51 -1.22 -9.85
CA ASN A 116 -17.93 -1.17 -11.20
C ASN A 116 -18.26 0.12 -11.95
N THR A 117 -17.33 0.54 -12.81
CA THR A 117 -17.66 1.49 -13.88
C THR A 117 -18.69 0.87 -14.81
N LEU A 118 -19.66 1.68 -15.26
CA LEU A 118 -20.66 1.25 -16.22
C LEU A 118 -20.06 1.24 -17.63
N VAL A 119 -20.37 0.21 -18.40
CA VAL A 119 -19.91 0.08 -19.79
C VAL A 119 -20.99 0.57 -20.74
N ALA A 120 -20.69 1.60 -21.53
CA ALA A 120 -21.63 2.10 -22.54
C ALA A 120 -21.64 1.20 -23.80
N PRO A 121 -22.83 0.87 -24.36
CA PRO A 121 -22.89 0.19 -25.64
C PRO A 121 -22.21 1.00 -26.74
N PRO A 122 -21.37 0.39 -27.60
CA PRO A 122 -20.66 1.10 -28.66
C PRO A 122 -21.61 1.58 -29.77
N THR A 123 -22.76 0.92 -29.91
CA THR A 123 -23.81 1.25 -30.87
C THR A 123 -25.11 1.51 -30.14
N THR A 124 -25.70 2.68 -30.38
CA THR A 124 -27.02 3.06 -29.90
C THR A 124 -27.90 3.48 -31.08
N ALA A 125 -29.18 3.75 -30.84
CA ALA A 125 -30.09 4.28 -31.86
C ALA A 125 -29.67 5.66 -32.40
N LEU A 126 -28.72 6.35 -31.76
CA LEU A 126 -28.25 7.68 -32.15
C LEU A 126 -27.13 7.65 -33.20
N GLY A 127 -26.38 6.55 -33.32
CA GLY A 127 -25.25 6.47 -34.25
C GLY A 127 -24.30 7.67 -34.11
N LEU A 128 -24.08 8.41 -35.21
CA LEU A 128 -23.22 9.61 -35.22
C LEU A 128 -23.69 10.73 -34.27
N LEU A 129 -24.98 10.76 -33.90
CA LEU A 129 -25.52 11.75 -32.97
C LEU A 129 -25.01 11.55 -31.53
N GLU A 130 -24.39 10.42 -31.18
CA GLU A 130 -23.77 10.22 -29.86
C GLU A 130 -22.69 11.25 -29.54
N HIS A 131 -22.05 11.83 -30.56
CA HIS A 131 -21.01 12.86 -30.39
C HIS A 131 -21.41 14.22 -30.95
N ASN A 132 -22.55 14.32 -31.65
CA ASN A 132 -22.97 15.52 -32.38
C ASN A 132 -24.35 16.03 -31.93
N SER A 133 -24.87 15.53 -30.82
CA SER A 133 -26.16 15.96 -30.28
C SER A 133 -26.14 16.05 -28.75
N PRO A 134 -26.99 16.89 -28.17
CA PRO A 134 -27.15 16.95 -26.71
C PRO A 134 -27.95 15.74 -26.16
N TYR A 135 -28.31 14.79 -27.03
CA TYR A 135 -29.01 13.54 -26.69
C TYR A 135 -28.06 12.36 -26.52
N SER A 136 -26.74 12.58 -26.43
CA SER A 136 -25.76 11.51 -26.20
C SER A 136 -26.12 10.67 -24.97
N ILE A 137 -26.25 9.36 -25.17
CA ILE A 137 -26.47 8.40 -24.07
C ILE A 137 -25.12 8.06 -23.45
N ARG A 138 -24.07 7.95 -24.29
CA ARG A 138 -22.71 7.70 -23.83
C ARG A 138 -22.22 8.81 -22.90
N ALA A 139 -22.53 10.08 -23.19
CA ALA A 139 -22.18 11.19 -22.31
C ALA A 139 -22.85 11.08 -20.93
N ALA A 140 -24.11 10.64 -20.86
CA ALA A 140 -24.81 10.43 -19.59
C ALA A 140 -24.14 9.31 -18.76
N ILE A 141 -23.76 8.20 -19.40
CA ILE A 141 -23.04 7.10 -18.75
C ILE A 141 -21.64 7.55 -18.27
N SER A 142 -20.89 8.29 -19.09
CA SER A 142 -19.59 8.84 -18.70
C SER A 142 -19.71 9.83 -17.53
N GLN A 143 -20.76 10.65 -17.48
CA GLN A 143 -21.05 11.54 -16.35
C GLN A 143 -21.36 10.75 -15.08
N TYR A 144 -22.13 9.66 -15.18
CA TYR A 144 -22.36 8.76 -14.05
C TYR A 144 -21.06 8.14 -13.56
N ASN A 145 -20.21 7.61 -14.46
CA ASN A 145 -18.92 7.02 -14.07
C ASN A 145 -18.02 8.04 -13.36
N ALA A 146 -17.99 9.29 -13.83
CA ALA A 146 -17.25 10.36 -13.15
C ALA A 146 -17.78 10.61 -11.73
N GLY A 147 -19.10 10.72 -11.56
CA GLY A 147 -19.72 10.88 -10.24
C GLY A 147 -19.51 9.68 -9.30
N LEU A 148 -19.53 8.46 -9.83
CA LEU A 148 -19.20 7.23 -9.08
C LEU A 148 -17.76 7.28 -8.54
N ILE A 149 -16.80 7.72 -9.35
CA ILE A 149 -15.40 7.83 -8.94
C ILE A 149 -15.26 8.87 -7.81
N GLU A 150 -15.92 10.03 -7.95
CA GLU A 150 -15.92 11.06 -6.89
C GLU A 150 -16.54 10.57 -5.58
N LEU A 151 -17.60 9.75 -5.65
CA LEU A 151 -18.20 9.10 -4.48
C LEU A 151 -17.19 8.19 -3.78
N VAL A 152 -16.52 7.33 -4.53
CA VAL A 152 -15.57 6.35 -3.99
C VAL A 152 -14.32 7.01 -3.41
N GLN A 153 -13.83 8.08 -4.02
CA GLN A 153 -12.66 8.81 -3.50
C GLN A 153 -12.89 9.43 -2.11
N ARG A 154 -14.15 9.68 -1.73
CA ARG A 154 -14.50 10.26 -0.42
C ARG A 154 -14.82 9.20 0.63
N GLY A 155 -15.08 7.96 0.21
CA GLY A 155 -15.49 6.89 1.09
C GLY A 155 -14.32 6.01 1.53
N GLU A 156 -14.41 5.49 2.75
CA GLU A 156 -13.47 4.49 3.24
C GLU A 156 -13.94 3.09 2.82
N ARG A 157 -13.00 2.17 2.56
CA ARG A 157 -13.29 0.74 2.29
C ARG A 157 -14.22 0.49 1.09
N MET A 158 -14.26 1.43 0.15
CA MET A 158 -14.93 1.25 -1.13
C MET A 158 -13.95 1.38 -2.30
N TYR A 159 -14.12 0.55 -3.32
CA TYR A 159 -13.22 0.50 -4.47
C TYR A 159 -14.00 0.31 -5.76
N VAL A 160 -13.55 0.94 -6.84
CA VAL A 160 -14.09 0.75 -8.19
C VAL A 160 -13.25 -0.25 -8.96
N VAL A 161 -13.91 -1.25 -9.53
CA VAL A 161 -13.39 -2.16 -10.53
C VAL A 161 -13.69 -1.60 -11.91
N ASP A 162 -12.66 -1.28 -12.68
CA ASP A 162 -12.81 -0.63 -13.98
C ASP A 162 -13.23 -1.62 -15.08
N CYS A 163 -14.55 -1.81 -15.18
CA CYS A 163 -15.17 -2.62 -16.21
C CYS A 163 -15.19 -1.92 -17.58
N GLU A 164 -15.18 -0.59 -17.64
CA GLU A 164 -15.09 0.18 -18.89
C GLU A 164 -13.76 -0.10 -19.59
N ALA A 165 -12.63 0.01 -18.89
CA ALA A 165 -11.32 -0.33 -19.45
C ALA A 165 -11.24 -1.81 -19.87
N LEU A 166 -11.78 -2.72 -19.06
CA LEU A 166 -11.80 -4.14 -19.40
C LEU A 166 -12.64 -4.43 -20.65
N ALA A 167 -13.79 -3.75 -20.82
CA ALA A 167 -14.62 -3.92 -22.01
C ALA A 167 -13.93 -3.40 -23.27
N LEU A 168 -13.13 -2.32 -23.16
CA LEU A 168 -12.30 -1.81 -24.26
C LEU A 168 -11.21 -2.81 -24.66
N GLU A 169 -10.56 -3.44 -23.68
CA GLU A 169 -9.53 -4.47 -23.90
C GLU A 169 -10.10 -5.71 -24.61
N LEU A 170 -11.26 -6.20 -24.16
CA LEU A 170 -11.90 -7.40 -24.69
C LEU A 170 -12.65 -7.17 -26.00
N GLY A 171 -13.15 -5.94 -26.20
CA GLY A 171 -14.08 -5.59 -27.25
C GLY A 171 -15.53 -6.02 -26.95
N TRP A 172 -16.49 -5.27 -27.49
CA TRP A 172 -17.92 -5.44 -27.18
C TRP A 172 -18.49 -6.82 -27.50
N GLN A 173 -18.02 -7.46 -28.58
CA GLN A 173 -18.48 -8.79 -28.99
C GLN A 173 -18.06 -9.90 -28.02
N VAL A 174 -17.00 -9.66 -27.23
CA VAL A 174 -16.62 -10.54 -26.13
C VAL A 174 -17.32 -10.11 -24.84
N TRP A 175 -17.51 -8.81 -24.62
CA TRP A 175 -18.19 -8.26 -23.44
C TRP A 175 -19.64 -8.75 -23.31
N ASN A 176 -20.43 -8.64 -24.37
CA ASN A 176 -21.87 -8.86 -24.36
C ASN A 176 -22.29 -9.99 -25.31
N ASP A 177 -23.25 -10.82 -24.88
CA ASP A 177 -23.95 -11.79 -25.73
C ASP A 177 -25.46 -11.61 -25.57
N GLU A 178 -26.09 -10.94 -26.54
CA GLU A 178 -27.53 -10.63 -26.52
C GLU A 178 -28.41 -11.88 -26.37
N ARG A 179 -27.94 -13.05 -26.84
CA ARG A 179 -28.70 -14.30 -26.67
C ARG A 179 -28.81 -14.69 -25.20
N MET A 180 -27.77 -14.44 -24.41
CA MET A 180 -27.78 -14.71 -22.96
C MET A 180 -28.72 -13.74 -22.23
N TRP A 181 -28.82 -12.49 -22.68
CA TRP A 181 -29.81 -11.55 -22.17
C TRP A 181 -31.25 -12.02 -22.48
N LEU A 182 -31.51 -12.43 -23.72
CA LEU A 182 -32.83 -12.87 -24.14
C LEU A 182 -33.29 -14.15 -23.42
N LEU A 183 -32.37 -15.09 -23.18
CA LEU A 183 -32.69 -16.39 -22.58
C LEU A 183 -32.66 -16.39 -21.05
N GLY A 184 -31.77 -15.62 -20.43
CA GLY A 184 -31.51 -15.72 -18.99
C GLY A 184 -31.25 -14.38 -18.29
N ARG A 185 -31.47 -13.25 -18.96
CA ARG A 185 -31.26 -11.90 -18.41
C ARG A 185 -29.83 -11.66 -17.89
N MET A 186 -28.86 -12.32 -18.51
CA MET A 186 -27.43 -12.10 -18.24
C MET A 186 -26.87 -11.06 -19.21
N ARG A 187 -26.25 -9.99 -18.71
CA ARG A 187 -25.68 -8.91 -19.55
C ARG A 187 -24.29 -9.24 -20.10
N LEU A 188 -23.50 -9.95 -19.30
CA LEU A 188 -22.13 -10.33 -19.63
C LEU A 188 -22.11 -11.69 -20.34
N SER A 189 -21.29 -11.80 -21.37
CA SER A 189 -21.00 -13.11 -21.98
C SER A 189 -20.25 -14.00 -20.97
N ARG A 190 -20.24 -15.33 -21.21
CA ARG A 190 -19.43 -16.25 -20.38
C ARG A 190 -17.95 -15.89 -20.34
N ARG A 191 -17.40 -15.41 -21.46
CA ARG A 191 -15.99 -15.00 -21.53
C ARG A 191 -15.76 -13.71 -20.74
N ALA A 192 -16.67 -12.74 -20.88
CA ALA A 192 -16.60 -11.50 -20.10
C ALA A 192 -16.69 -11.77 -18.60
N LEU A 193 -17.60 -12.65 -18.16
CA LEU A 193 -17.74 -13.04 -16.75
C LEU A 193 -16.43 -13.58 -16.16
N GLU A 194 -15.69 -14.42 -16.91
CA GLU A 194 -14.38 -14.91 -16.48
C GLU A 194 -13.39 -13.76 -16.26
N HIS A 195 -13.28 -12.84 -17.21
CA HIS A 195 -12.37 -11.70 -17.11
C HIS A 195 -12.77 -10.70 -16.03
N VAL A 196 -14.07 -10.42 -15.87
CA VAL A 196 -14.60 -9.58 -14.79
C VAL A 196 -14.29 -10.23 -13.44
N ALA A 197 -14.53 -11.54 -13.30
CA ALA A 197 -14.21 -12.27 -12.07
C ALA A 197 -12.72 -12.22 -11.74
N ARG A 198 -11.84 -12.32 -12.75
CA ARG A 198 -10.40 -12.15 -12.56
C ARG A 198 -10.05 -10.75 -12.06
N ARG A 199 -10.65 -9.69 -12.63
CA ARG A 199 -10.41 -8.31 -12.20
C ARG A 199 -10.86 -8.08 -10.76
N TYR A 200 -12.05 -8.56 -10.38
CA TYR A 200 -12.52 -8.53 -8.99
C TYR A 200 -11.61 -9.33 -8.06
N GLY A 201 -11.19 -10.54 -8.45
CA GLY A 201 -10.26 -11.35 -7.68
C GLY A 201 -8.93 -10.66 -7.44
N ALA A 202 -8.40 -9.98 -8.46
CA ALA A 202 -7.18 -9.18 -8.37
C ALA A 202 -7.34 -7.96 -7.42
N THR A 203 -8.51 -7.31 -7.42
CA THR A 203 -8.83 -6.25 -6.46
C THR A 203 -8.92 -6.78 -5.03
N ILE A 204 -9.63 -7.89 -4.81
CA ILE A 204 -9.73 -8.55 -3.49
C ILE A 204 -8.34 -8.97 -2.99
N LYS A 205 -7.50 -9.49 -3.88
CA LYS A 205 -6.09 -9.80 -3.58
C LYS A 205 -5.31 -8.56 -3.16
N ALA A 206 -5.49 -7.43 -3.83
CA ALA A 206 -4.81 -6.19 -3.43
C ALA A 206 -5.27 -5.69 -2.05
N ILE A 207 -6.53 -5.97 -1.68
CA ILE A 207 -7.11 -5.57 -0.39
C ILE A 207 -6.61 -6.44 0.76
N TYR A 208 -6.63 -7.76 0.58
CA TYR A 208 -6.34 -8.73 1.65
C TYR A 208 -4.94 -9.35 1.57
N GLY A 209 -4.24 -9.19 0.45
CA GLY A 209 -2.92 -9.75 0.21
C GLY A 209 -1.78 -8.92 0.81
N ALA A 210 -0.61 -9.55 0.92
CA ALA A 210 0.60 -8.84 1.32
C ALA A 210 1.06 -7.93 0.17
N PRO A 211 1.30 -6.62 0.42
CA PRO A 211 1.73 -5.70 -0.63
C PRO A 211 3.13 -6.07 -1.12
N LYS A 212 3.31 -6.11 -2.44
CA LYS A 212 4.63 -6.19 -3.06
C LYS A 212 5.32 -4.83 -2.99
N LYS A 213 6.59 -4.83 -2.63
CA LYS A 213 7.39 -3.63 -2.34
C LYS A 213 8.66 -3.55 -3.16
N VAL A 214 9.16 -4.68 -3.66
CA VAL A 214 10.42 -4.76 -4.38
C VAL A 214 10.21 -5.43 -5.73
N LEU A 215 10.72 -4.79 -6.79
CA LEU A 215 10.89 -5.37 -8.11
C LEU A 215 12.38 -5.64 -8.34
N ALA A 216 12.76 -6.92 -8.26
CA ALA A 216 14.09 -7.40 -8.57
C ALA A 216 14.17 -7.76 -10.06
N LEU A 217 15.16 -7.21 -10.75
CA LEU A 217 15.29 -7.27 -12.21
C LEU A 217 16.63 -7.89 -12.59
N ASP A 218 16.63 -8.71 -13.63
CA ASP A 218 17.86 -9.00 -14.37
C ASP A 218 18.32 -7.80 -15.21
N ALA A 219 19.55 -7.82 -15.74
CA ALA A 219 20.07 -6.76 -16.59
C ALA A 219 19.99 -7.12 -18.09
N ASP A 220 20.79 -8.08 -18.54
CA ASP A 220 20.84 -8.52 -19.94
C ASP A 220 19.48 -9.08 -20.37
N GLN A 221 19.07 -8.80 -21.62
CA GLN A 221 17.77 -9.19 -22.19
C GLN A 221 16.52 -8.70 -21.42
N THR A 222 16.70 -7.95 -20.32
CA THR A 222 15.62 -7.48 -19.44
C THR A 222 15.56 -5.96 -19.39
N LEU A 223 16.65 -5.29 -19.01
CA LEU A 223 16.75 -3.82 -19.01
C LEU A 223 17.21 -3.25 -20.35
N TRP A 224 17.94 -4.05 -21.14
CA TRP A 224 18.37 -3.77 -22.51
C TRP A 224 18.39 -5.09 -23.29
N GLY A 225 18.42 -5.00 -24.62
CA GLY A 225 18.62 -6.19 -25.46
C GLY A 225 20.10 -6.50 -25.67
N GLY A 226 20.43 -7.77 -25.86
CA GLY A 226 21.80 -8.27 -25.96
C GLY A 226 22.45 -8.57 -24.61
N SER A 227 23.69 -9.03 -24.66
CA SER A 227 24.51 -9.28 -23.46
C SER A 227 25.71 -8.35 -23.43
N ILE A 228 25.86 -7.59 -22.33
CA ILE A 228 26.95 -6.62 -22.21
C ILE A 228 28.33 -7.29 -22.29
N GLY A 229 28.46 -8.52 -21.78
CA GLY A 229 29.73 -9.25 -21.79
C GLY A 229 30.17 -9.73 -23.19
N THR A 230 29.24 -9.92 -24.12
CA THR A 230 29.55 -10.35 -25.49
C THR A 230 29.51 -9.21 -26.49
N ASP A 231 28.52 -8.33 -26.35
CA ASP A 231 28.18 -7.33 -27.36
C ASP A 231 28.86 -5.98 -27.06
N GLY A 232 29.29 -5.77 -25.81
CA GLY A 232 29.90 -4.53 -25.35
C GLY A 232 28.92 -3.36 -25.30
N LEU A 233 29.40 -2.22 -24.79
CA LEU A 233 28.57 -1.04 -24.52
C LEU A 233 27.84 -0.50 -25.77
N SER A 234 28.46 -0.57 -26.95
CA SER A 234 27.86 -0.10 -28.20
C SER A 234 26.97 -1.14 -28.90
N GLY A 235 27.01 -2.41 -28.47
CA GLY A 235 26.26 -3.50 -29.08
C GLY A 235 24.91 -3.78 -28.41
N ILE A 236 24.74 -3.39 -27.15
CA ILE A 236 23.46 -3.54 -26.44
C ILE A 236 22.37 -2.66 -27.05
N GLN A 237 21.14 -3.18 -27.05
CA GLN A 237 19.98 -2.55 -27.67
C GLN A 237 19.19 -1.76 -26.63
N ILE A 238 19.49 -0.46 -26.53
CA ILE A 238 18.68 0.46 -25.75
C ILE A 238 18.79 1.89 -26.30
N GLY A 239 17.66 2.55 -26.53
CA GLY A 239 17.67 3.87 -27.15
C GLY A 239 16.30 4.36 -27.61
N HIS A 240 16.30 5.22 -28.62
CA HIS A 240 15.09 5.93 -29.08
C HIS A 240 14.39 5.27 -30.26
N GLU A 241 14.99 4.24 -30.87
CA GLU A 241 14.52 3.61 -32.10
C GLU A 241 14.60 2.08 -32.02
N GLY A 242 13.87 1.41 -32.91
CA GLY A 242 13.88 -0.05 -33.05
C GLY A 242 13.54 -0.80 -31.75
N VAL A 243 14.15 -1.97 -31.57
CA VAL A 243 13.97 -2.81 -30.37
C VAL A 243 14.44 -2.08 -29.10
N GLY A 244 15.47 -1.24 -29.20
CA GLY A 244 15.96 -0.46 -28.07
C GLY A 244 14.93 0.51 -27.47
N LEU A 245 13.95 0.96 -28.27
CA LEU A 245 12.84 1.77 -27.79
C LEU A 245 11.90 0.98 -26.85
N ALA A 246 11.70 -0.31 -27.10
CA ALA A 246 10.87 -1.17 -26.24
C ALA A 246 11.47 -1.30 -24.84
N TYR A 247 12.78 -1.56 -24.75
CA TYR A 247 13.50 -1.58 -23.46
C TYR A 247 13.47 -0.22 -22.76
N ARG A 248 13.60 0.88 -23.51
CA ARG A 248 13.49 2.23 -22.94
C ARG A 248 12.08 2.52 -22.40
N GLN A 249 11.03 2.08 -23.09
CA GLN A 249 9.64 2.19 -22.62
C GLN A 249 9.42 1.34 -21.37
N PHE A 250 10.00 0.14 -21.31
CA PHE A 250 9.98 -0.68 -20.12
C PHE A 250 10.66 0.02 -18.94
N GLN A 251 11.85 0.60 -19.12
CA GLN A 251 12.51 1.40 -18.08
C GLN A 251 11.69 2.61 -17.62
N GLN A 252 10.93 3.25 -18.51
CA GLN A 252 10.02 4.33 -18.14
C GLN A 252 8.90 3.85 -17.20
N GLU A 253 8.38 2.64 -17.42
CA GLU A 253 7.42 2.01 -16.50
C GLU A 253 8.07 1.69 -15.15
N LEU A 254 9.29 1.14 -15.15
CA LEU A 254 10.06 0.87 -13.93
C LEU A 254 10.34 2.15 -13.13
N LEU A 255 10.67 3.26 -13.79
CA LEU A 255 10.80 4.57 -13.16
C LEU A 255 9.49 5.07 -12.57
N THR A 256 8.37 4.79 -13.22
CA THR A 256 7.04 5.15 -12.71
C THR A 256 6.72 4.35 -11.45
N LEU A 257 7.05 3.05 -11.41
CA LEU A 257 6.96 2.23 -10.20
C LEU A 257 7.88 2.75 -9.10
N HIS A 258 9.13 3.10 -9.43
CA HIS A 258 10.07 3.69 -8.48
C HIS A 258 9.51 4.97 -7.83
N ARG A 259 8.97 5.89 -8.65
CA ARG A 259 8.33 7.12 -8.16
C ARG A 259 7.07 6.87 -7.34
N ARG A 260 6.40 5.73 -7.52
CA ARG A 260 5.28 5.27 -6.68
C ARG A 260 5.74 4.57 -5.40
N GLY A 261 7.05 4.51 -5.13
CA GLY A 261 7.60 3.90 -3.91
C GLY A 261 7.94 2.44 -4.00
N ILE A 262 7.93 1.83 -5.19
CA ILE A 262 8.41 0.46 -5.38
C ILE A 262 9.93 0.48 -5.45
N LEU A 263 10.58 -0.34 -4.64
CA LEU A 263 12.03 -0.46 -4.64
C LEU A 263 12.47 -1.27 -5.85
N LEU A 264 13.44 -0.76 -6.60
CA LEU A 264 14.10 -1.54 -7.64
C LEU A 264 15.35 -2.20 -7.07
N ALA A 265 15.58 -3.46 -7.43
CA ALA A 265 16.82 -4.16 -7.13
C ALA A 265 17.36 -4.81 -8.40
N LEU A 266 18.68 -4.81 -8.57
CA LEU A 266 19.32 -5.46 -9.72
C LEU A 266 19.92 -6.80 -9.28
N VAL A 267 19.56 -7.89 -9.97
CA VAL A 267 20.02 -9.27 -9.70
C VAL A 267 20.46 -9.90 -11.02
N SER A 268 21.74 -9.73 -11.33
CA SER A 268 22.29 -10.03 -12.66
C SER A 268 23.56 -10.87 -12.58
N LYS A 269 23.71 -11.79 -13.54
CA LYS A 269 24.92 -12.62 -13.71
C LYS A 269 25.89 -12.00 -14.70
N ASN A 270 26.60 -10.95 -14.27
CA ASN A 270 27.55 -10.21 -15.09
C ASN A 270 28.79 -9.77 -14.28
N ASN A 271 29.77 -9.20 -14.98
CA ASN A 271 30.85 -8.45 -14.36
C ASN A 271 30.29 -7.14 -13.77
N PRO A 272 30.55 -6.82 -12.48
CA PRO A 272 30.12 -5.57 -11.85
C PRO A 272 30.51 -4.31 -12.60
N GLU A 273 31.72 -4.27 -13.16
CA GLU A 273 32.27 -3.08 -13.83
C GLU A 273 31.50 -2.76 -15.12
N ASP A 274 31.23 -3.77 -15.94
CA ASP A 274 30.51 -3.62 -17.22
C ASP A 274 29.09 -3.07 -16.99
N VAL A 275 28.37 -3.63 -16.02
CA VAL A 275 27.00 -3.18 -15.69
C VAL A 275 27.02 -1.78 -15.09
N ALA A 276 28.01 -1.45 -14.27
CA ALA A 276 28.18 -0.10 -13.73
C ALA A 276 28.44 0.91 -14.86
N GLU A 277 29.30 0.58 -15.83
CA GLU A 277 29.57 1.43 -16.99
C GLU A 277 28.28 1.72 -17.79
N VAL A 278 27.45 0.70 -18.05
CA VAL A 278 26.15 0.88 -18.73
C VAL A 278 25.24 1.82 -17.94
N LEU A 279 25.07 1.58 -16.64
CA LEU A 279 24.20 2.38 -15.78
C LEU A 279 24.68 3.83 -15.64
N ASP A 280 25.98 4.06 -15.63
CA ASP A 280 26.55 5.38 -15.37
C ASP A 280 26.71 6.21 -16.64
N THR A 281 27.03 5.58 -17.78
CA THR A 281 27.46 6.30 -18.99
C THR A 281 26.54 6.15 -20.19
N HIS A 282 25.78 5.06 -20.30
CA HIS A 282 25.03 4.79 -21.53
C HIS A 282 23.90 5.82 -21.71
N PRO A 283 23.81 6.51 -22.87
CA PRO A 283 22.83 7.60 -23.08
C PRO A 283 21.38 7.10 -23.19
N GLY A 284 21.20 5.86 -23.67
CA GLY A 284 19.88 5.24 -23.77
C GLY A 284 19.28 4.80 -22.43
N MET A 285 20.10 4.68 -21.38
CA MET A 285 19.65 4.24 -20.05
C MET A 285 18.87 5.36 -19.35
N LEU A 286 17.63 5.05 -18.95
CA LEU A 286 16.83 5.93 -18.11
C LEU A 286 17.06 5.63 -16.64
N LEU A 287 17.17 4.34 -16.29
CA LEU A 287 17.56 3.92 -14.96
C LEU A 287 19.05 4.17 -14.73
N ARG A 288 19.35 4.67 -13.54
CA ARG A 288 20.70 4.96 -13.02
C ARG A 288 20.90 4.26 -11.69
N ARG A 289 22.13 4.14 -11.21
CA ARG A 289 22.45 3.44 -9.95
C ARG A 289 21.65 3.95 -8.75
N GLU A 290 21.32 5.23 -8.72
CA GLU A 290 20.49 5.85 -7.67
C GLU A 290 19.05 5.31 -7.60
N HIS A 291 18.52 4.75 -8.69
CA HIS A 291 17.16 4.20 -8.74
C HIS A 291 17.08 2.78 -8.16
N PHE A 292 18.22 2.14 -7.90
CA PHE A 292 18.29 0.79 -7.34
C PHE A 292 18.63 0.84 -5.85
N ALA A 293 17.72 0.32 -5.03
CA ALA A 293 17.91 0.20 -3.58
C ALA A 293 19.00 -0.81 -3.22
N ALA A 294 19.17 -1.85 -4.04
CA ALA A 294 20.22 -2.85 -3.90
C ALA A 294 20.69 -3.37 -5.26
N LEU A 295 21.97 -3.73 -5.35
CA LEU A 295 22.56 -4.36 -6.53
C LEU A 295 23.26 -5.65 -6.12
N ARG A 296 23.04 -6.72 -6.89
CA ARG A 296 23.77 -7.98 -6.87
C ARG A 296 24.12 -8.33 -8.31
N VAL A 297 25.28 -7.84 -8.72
CA VAL A 297 25.89 -8.15 -10.02
C VAL A 297 27.10 -9.03 -9.74
N ASN A 298 26.93 -10.33 -9.87
CA ASN A 298 27.96 -11.33 -9.56
C ASN A 298 27.57 -12.68 -10.19
N TRP A 299 28.40 -13.71 -10.02
CA TRP A 299 28.13 -15.04 -10.56
C TRP A 299 27.44 -15.99 -9.55
N GLU A 300 26.95 -15.47 -8.42
CA GLU A 300 26.16 -16.25 -7.46
C GLU A 300 24.76 -16.55 -8.03
N ASP A 301 24.09 -17.58 -7.50
CA ASP A 301 22.73 -17.91 -7.95
C ASP A 301 21.72 -16.83 -7.53
N LYS A 302 20.71 -16.59 -8.39
CA LYS A 302 19.78 -15.47 -8.21
C LYS A 302 18.91 -15.61 -6.96
N ALA A 303 18.61 -16.83 -6.53
CA ALA A 303 17.85 -17.06 -5.30
C ALA A 303 18.67 -16.66 -4.05
N SER A 304 19.95 -17.01 -3.99
CA SER A 304 20.84 -16.57 -2.90
C SER A 304 20.98 -15.04 -2.87
N ASN A 305 21.18 -14.41 -4.03
CA ASN A 305 21.22 -12.94 -4.14
C ASN A 305 19.93 -12.28 -3.65
N LEU A 306 18.76 -12.81 -4.02
CA LEU A 306 17.46 -12.31 -3.53
C LEU A 306 17.33 -12.42 -2.00
N ARG A 307 17.79 -13.53 -1.39
CA ARG A 307 17.80 -13.66 0.08
C ARG A 307 18.69 -12.61 0.74
N GLN A 308 19.86 -12.35 0.18
CA GLN A 308 20.77 -11.32 0.69
C GLN A 308 20.16 -9.92 0.56
N ILE A 309 19.49 -9.62 -0.56
CA ILE A 309 18.79 -8.34 -0.75
C ILE A 309 17.62 -8.21 0.23
N ALA A 310 16.82 -9.26 0.43
CA ALA A 310 15.74 -9.27 1.41
C ALA A 310 16.23 -8.95 2.83
N GLN A 311 17.36 -9.55 3.24
CA GLN A 311 18.02 -9.25 4.51
C GLN A 311 18.53 -7.80 4.57
N GLU A 312 19.21 -7.34 3.51
CA GLU A 312 19.71 -5.97 3.40
C GLU A 312 18.59 -4.93 3.50
N LEU A 313 17.47 -5.15 2.81
CA LEU A 313 16.34 -4.24 2.79
C LEU A 313 15.42 -4.41 4.02
N GLN A 314 15.66 -5.43 4.84
CA GLN A 314 14.83 -5.85 5.98
C GLN A 314 13.36 -6.09 5.58
N LEU A 315 13.16 -6.73 4.43
CA LEU A 315 11.85 -7.04 3.87
C LEU A 315 11.71 -8.55 3.69
N GLY A 316 10.52 -9.08 3.97
CA GLY A 316 10.21 -10.48 3.71
C GLY A 316 10.12 -10.77 2.21
N LEU A 317 10.49 -11.99 1.81
CA LEU A 317 10.50 -12.44 0.42
C LEU A 317 9.10 -12.42 -0.22
N GLU A 318 8.05 -12.53 0.58
CA GLU A 318 6.66 -12.39 0.16
C GLU A 318 6.35 -11.00 -0.41
N SER A 319 7.19 -9.99 -0.16
CA SER A 319 7.07 -8.64 -0.73
C SER A 319 7.84 -8.44 -2.03
N PHE A 320 8.54 -9.47 -2.52
CA PHE A 320 9.35 -9.39 -3.73
C PHE A 320 8.59 -9.88 -4.96
N VAL A 321 8.89 -9.22 -6.08
CA VAL A 321 8.60 -9.67 -7.44
C VAL A 321 9.94 -9.76 -8.16
N PHE A 322 10.18 -10.85 -8.87
CA PHE A 322 11.39 -11.08 -9.65
C PHE A 322 11.04 -11.18 -11.14
N MET A 323 11.78 -10.47 -11.99
CA MET A 323 11.56 -10.43 -13.43
C MET A 323 12.86 -10.64 -14.20
N ASP A 324 12.82 -11.62 -15.11
CA ASP A 324 13.98 -12.19 -15.82
C ASP A 324 13.51 -12.84 -17.13
N ASP A 325 14.35 -12.85 -18.17
CA ASP A 325 14.04 -13.48 -19.45
C ASP A 325 14.31 -14.98 -19.49
N SER A 326 15.31 -15.43 -18.73
CA SER A 326 15.78 -16.80 -18.66
C SER A 326 14.74 -17.69 -17.98
N PRO A 327 14.15 -18.66 -18.71
CA PRO A 327 13.21 -19.63 -18.12
C PRO A 327 13.84 -20.44 -16.99
N VAL A 328 15.15 -20.70 -17.08
CA VAL A 328 15.89 -21.51 -16.11
C VAL A 328 16.06 -20.74 -14.80
N GLU A 329 16.44 -19.46 -14.87
CA GLU A 329 16.56 -18.62 -13.67
C GLU A 329 15.18 -18.36 -13.03
N CYS A 330 14.15 -18.12 -13.85
CA CYS A 330 12.77 -18.01 -13.37
C CYS A 330 12.33 -19.26 -12.61
N ALA A 331 12.51 -20.45 -13.20
CA ALA A 331 12.13 -21.72 -12.56
C ALA A 331 12.95 -21.98 -11.29
N TRP A 332 14.25 -21.65 -11.30
CA TRP A 332 15.11 -21.77 -10.13
C TRP A 332 14.63 -20.91 -8.96
N VAL A 333 14.29 -19.64 -9.22
CA VAL A 333 13.77 -18.74 -8.18
C VAL A 333 12.40 -19.22 -7.69
N GLN A 334 11.51 -19.67 -8.57
CA GLN A 334 10.20 -20.21 -8.18
C GLN A 334 10.32 -21.43 -7.25
N ASP A 335 11.24 -22.34 -7.54
CA ASP A 335 11.49 -23.55 -6.73
C ASP A 335 12.12 -23.21 -5.37
N GLN A 336 13.15 -22.36 -5.37
CA GLN A 336 13.94 -22.06 -4.18
C GLN A 336 13.30 -21.00 -3.26
N LEU A 337 12.43 -20.16 -3.79
CA LEU A 337 11.79 -19.03 -3.11
C LEU A 337 10.30 -18.93 -3.50
N PRO A 338 9.45 -19.86 -3.06
CA PRO A 338 8.04 -19.91 -3.45
C PRO A 338 7.22 -18.66 -3.05
N ASP A 339 7.70 -17.88 -2.08
CA ASP A 339 7.06 -16.62 -1.65
C ASP A 339 7.33 -15.44 -2.62
N VAL A 340 8.37 -15.55 -3.45
CA VAL A 340 8.71 -14.53 -4.46
C VAL A 340 7.81 -14.71 -5.67
N GLN A 341 7.12 -13.65 -6.06
CA GLN A 341 6.32 -13.69 -7.29
C GLN A 341 7.27 -13.56 -8.49
N VAL A 342 7.28 -14.55 -9.39
CA VAL A 342 8.13 -14.52 -10.58
C VAL A 342 7.31 -14.18 -11.82
N ILE A 343 7.76 -13.16 -12.55
CA ILE A 343 7.20 -12.73 -13.83
C ILE A 343 8.26 -12.95 -14.89
N ARG A 344 7.99 -13.80 -15.87
CA ARG A 344 8.94 -14.02 -16.97
C ARG A 344 8.85 -12.85 -17.97
N MET A 345 9.99 -12.33 -18.42
CA MET A 345 10.00 -11.39 -19.54
C MET A 345 9.40 -12.06 -20.79
N PRO A 346 8.55 -11.35 -21.55
CA PRO A 346 8.07 -11.87 -22.82
C PRO A 346 9.21 -12.00 -23.82
N ASN A 347 9.08 -12.94 -24.77
CA ASN A 347 10.05 -13.07 -25.85
C ASN A 347 10.07 -11.83 -26.77
N GLU A 348 8.96 -11.08 -26.83
CA GLU A 348 8.84 -9.81 -27.55
C GLU A 348 8.94 -8.65 -26.54
N PRO A 349 10.04 -7.87 -26.52
CA PRO A 349 10.27 -6.80 -25.55
C PRO A 349 9.16 -5.74 -25.53
N ALA A 350 8.48 -5.50 -26.66
CA ALA A 350 7.36 -4.55 -26.73
C ALA A 350 6.18 -4.93 -25.82
N GLU A 351 6.08 -6.20 -25.41
CA GLU A 351 5.01 -6.67 -24.52
C GLU A 351 5.36 -6.54 -23.03
N ALA A 352 6.61 -6.22 -22.67
CA ALA A 352 7.08 -6.26 -21.28
C ALA A 352 6.27 -5.35 -20.35
N VAL A 353 5.93 -4.13 -20.80
CA VAL A 353 5.09 -3.20 -20.05
C VAL A 353 3.69 -3.77 -19.82
N ARG A 354 3.10 -4.39 -20.84
CA ARG A 354 1.76 -5.00 -20.74
C ARG A 354 1.78 -6.14 -19.72
N VAL A 355 2.73 -7.07 -19.83
CA VAL A 355 2.88 -8.21 -18.91
C VAL A 355 3.06 -7.73 -17.47
N LEU A 356 3.89 -6.72 -17.23
CA LEU A 356 4.10 -6.17 -15.89
C LEU A 356 2.81 -5.57 -15.31
N ARG A 357 2.05 -4.80 -16.10
CA ARG A 357 0.78 -4.19 -15.66
C ARG A 357 -0.30 -5.23 -15.41
N GLU A 358 -0.44 -6.21 -16.29
CA GLU A 358 -1.43 -7.30 -16.17
C GLU A 358 -1.14 -8.23 -15.00
N SER A 359 0.11 -8.37 -14.58
CA SER A 359 0.48 -9.14 -13.38
C SER A 359 -0.18 -8.62 -12.10
N ASN A 360 -0.59 -7.34 -12.09
CA ASN A 360 -1.16 -6.62 -10.96
C ASN A 360 -0.34 -6.74 -9.66
N ALA A 361 0.96 -7.04 -9.77
CA ALA A 361 1.80 -7.35 -8.62
C ALA A 361 1.95 -6.16 -7.66
N PHE A 362 1.95 -4.95 -8.19
CA PHE A 362 2.09 -3.69 -7.45
C PHE A 362 0.78 -2.89 -7.38
N ALA A 363 -0.36 -3.58 -7.34
CA ALA A 363 -1.63 -2.95 -7.03
C ALA A 363 -1.57 -2.34 -5.62
N THR A 364 -1.87 -1.04 -5.52
CA THR A 364 -2.00 -0.35 -4.24
C THR A 364 -3.38 0.29 -4.16
N LEU A 365 -3.99 0.22 -2.99
CA LEU A 365 -5.30 0.81 -2.71
C LEU A 365 -5.20 2.31 -2.38
N THR A 366 -4.04 2.72 -1.86
CA THR A 366 -3.79 4.09 -1.43
C THR A 366 -2.31 4.38 -1.65
N LEU A 367 -2.00 5.53 -2.22
CA LEU A 367 -0.65 6.03 -2.31
C LEU A 367 -0.45 7.03 -1.17
N THR A 368 0.48 6.74 -0.27
CA THR A 368 0.82 7.67 0.82
C THR A 368 2.06 8.47 0.45
N ASP A 369 2.23 9.66 1.02
CA ASP A 369 3.47 10.45 0.84
C ASP A 369 4.71 9.65 1.25
N GLU A 370 4.54 8.78 2.25
CA GLU A 370 5.56 7.84 2.70
C GLU A 370 5.98 6.83 1.61
N ASP A 371 5.05 6.42 0.74
CA ASP A 371 5.37 5.58 -0.40
C ASP A 371 6.20 6.37 -1.42
N LEU A 372 5.81 7.60 -1.74
CA LEU A 372 6.52 8.45 -2.71
C LEU A 372 7.99 8.71 -2.33
N GLU A 373 8.28 8.85 -1.03
CA GLU A 373 9.64 9.09 -0.52
C GLU A 373 10.47 7.81 -0.37
N ARG A 374 9.87 6.62 -0.48
CA ARG A 374 10.53 5.35 -0.15
C ARG A 374 11.78 5.09 -0.97
N GLY A 375 11.78 5.40 -2.27
CA GLY A 375 12.94 5.23 -3.13
C GLY A 375 14.14 6.06 -2.66
N HIS A 376 13.92 7.34 -2.37
CA HIS A 376 14.96 8.25 -1.85
C HIS A 376 15.51 7.78 -0.51
N TYR A 377 14.64 7.32 0.40
CA TYR A 377 15.06 6.80 1.70
C TYR A 377 16.04 5.62 1.56
N TYR A 378 15.74 4.65 0.70
CA TYR A 378 16.63 3.50 0.53
C TYR A 378 17.95 3.86 -0.16
N HIS A 379 17.94 4.84 -1.07
CA HIS A 379 19.18 5.38 -1.64
C HIS A 379 20.08 5.98 -0.55
N GLN A 380 19.52 6.82 0.32
CA GLN A 380 20.25 7.40 1.46
C GLN A 380 20.74 6.30 2.41
N GLN A 381 19.91 5.28 2.68
CA GLN A 381 20.29 4.16 3.53
C GLN A 381 21.49 3.38 3.00
N ARG A 382 21.58 3.21 1.67
CA ARG A 382 22.74 2.59 1.04
C ARG A 382 24.00 3.44 1.22
N GLN A 383 23.92 4.76 1.02
CA GLN A 383 25.06 5.66 1.26
C GLN A 383 25.53 5.62 2.71
N ARG A 384 24.59 5.58 3.67
CA ARG A 384 24.91 5.38 5.10
C ARG A 384 25.66 4.08 5.34
N ARG A 385 25.24 2.98 4.69
CA ARG A 385 25.89 1.68 4.84
C ARG A 385 27.29 1.63 4.24
N GLU A 386 27.48 2.22 3.05
CA GLU A 386 28.81 2.37 2.43
C GLU A 386 29.75 3.15 3.36
N GLN A 387 29.24 4.19 4.03
CA GLN A 387 30.01 4.91 5.04
C GLN A 387 30.27 4.08 6.31
N GLN A 388 29.29 3.31 6.78
CA GLN A 388 29.48 2.43 7.94
C GLN A 388 30.63 1.44 7.70
N HIS A 389 30.74 0.91 6.48
CA HIS A 389 31.86 0.04 6.09
C HIS A 389 33.20 0.76 6.02
N ALA A 390 33.21 2.07 5.78
CA ALA A 390 34.41 2.90 5.74
C ALA A 390 34.83 3.45 7.12
N ALA A 391 33.95 3.43 8.12
CA ALA A 391 34.20 3.96 9.46
C ALA A 391 35.06 2.99 10.29
N SER A 392 35.93 3.54 11.15
CA SER A 392 36.82 2.74 12.00
C SER A 392 36.15 2.25 13.29
N SER A 393 35.05 2.89 13.68
CA SER A 393 34.23 2.52 14.85
C SER A 393 32.76 2.91 14.68
N LEU A 394 31.89 2.31 15.50
CA LEU A 394 30.44 2.60 15.48
C LEU A 394 30.13 4.03 15.96
N GLU A 395 30.88 4.54 16.94
CA GLU A 395 30.73 5.92 17.44
C GLU A 395 31.16 6.95 16.40
N GLU A 396 32.26 6.71 15.69
CA GLU A 396 32.69 7.57 14.57
C GLU A 396 31.65 7.57 13.44
N PHE A 397 31.08 6.40 13.13
CA PHE A 397 29.98 6.29 12.18
C PHE A 397 28.79 7.14 12.62
N TYR A 398 28.28 6.99 13.85
CA TYR A 398 27.12 7.78 14.30
C TYR A 398 27.41 9.28 14.36
N ALA A 399 28.59 9.68 14.80
CA ALA A 399 29.01 11.08 14.81
C ALA A 399 29.00 11.67 13.39
N SER A 400 29.46 10.89 12.42
CA SER A 400 29.52 11.32 11.03
C SER A 400 28.16 11.46 10.34
N LEU A 401 27.07 10.92 10.92
CA LEU A 401 25.71 11.09 10.39
C LEU A 401 25.14 12.48 10.69
N GLU A 402 25.71 13.21 11.66
CA GLU A 402 25.24 14.54 12.08
C GLU A 402 23.73 14.56 12.41
N MET A 403 23.29 13.63 13.25
CA MET A 403 21.88 13.43 13.56
C MET A 403 21.28 14.58 14.39
N ARG A 404 20.11 15.06 13.97
CA ARG A 404 19.27 16.01 14.70
C ARG A 404 17.90 15.40 14.97
N ALA A 405 17.55 15.27 16.24
CA ALA A 405 16.26 14.73 16.68
C ALA A 405 15.42 15.85 17.29
N LEU A 406 14.26 16.12 16.69
CA LEU A 406 13.28 17.07 17.17
C LEU A 406 12.16 16.30 17.89
N ILE A 407 11.93 16.60 19.17
CA ILE A 407 10.84 16.02 19.96
C ILE A 407 9.84 17.12 20.33
N GLU A 408 8.57 16.88 20.02
CA GLU A 408 7.50 17.86 20.19
C GLU A 408 6.21 17.16 20.64
N PRO A 409 5.31 17.84 21.37
CA PRO A 409 3.94 17.38 21.58
C PRO A 409 3.25 17.08 20.25
N VAL A 410 2.33 16.12 20.25
CA VAL A 410 1.51 15.86 19.06
C VAL A 410 0.65 17.08 18.75
N THR A 411 0.59 17.46 17.47
CA THR A 411 -0.21 18.58 16.97
C THR A 411 -1.30 18.04 16.05
N SER A 412 -2.26 18.88 15.67
CA SER A 412 -3.27 18.53 14.67
C SER A 412 -2.66 18.06 13.35
N ALA A 413 -1.52 18.63 12.95
CA ALA A 413 -0.79 18.26 11.75
C ALA A 413 -0.08 16.89 11.86
N THR A 414 0.39 16.50 13.06
CA THR A 414 1.13 15.24 13.26
C THR A 414 0.26 14.10 13.78
N LEU A 415 -0.97 14.37 14.21
CA LEU A 415 -1.89 13.41 14.83
C LEU A 415 -2.17 12.18 13.95
N ALA A 416 -2.56 12.39 12.69
CA ALA A 416 -2.85 11.30 11.76
C ALA A 416 -1.62 10.41 11.53
N ARG A 417 -0.43 11.02 11.43
CA ARG A 417 0.83 10.30 11.26
C ARG A 417 1.23 9.53 12.51
N ALA A 418 1.04 10.10 13.69
CA ALA A 418 1.29 9.43 14.97
C ALA A 418 0.41 8.18 15.11
N ALA A 419 -0.89 8.30 14.83
CA ALA A 419 -1.82 7.17 14.83
C ALA A 419 -1.39 6.10 13.81
N GLN A 420 -1.05 6.48 12.58
CA GLN A 420 -0.55 5.57 11.55
C GLN A 420 0.69 4.78 12.03
N LEU A 421 1.63 5.42 12.73
CA LEU A 421 2.81 4.73 13.26
C LEU A 421 2.45 3.68 14.32
N THR A 422 1.48 3.95 15.21
CA THR A 422 1.00 2.94 16.18
C THR A 422 0.39 1.72 15.48
N GLN A 423 -0.24 1.91 14.32
CA GLN A 423 -0.90 0.84 13.56
C GLN A 423 0.08 0.03 12.70
N LYS A 424 1.13 0.67 12.16
CA LYS A 424 2.04 0.04 11.19
C LYS A 424 3.34 -0.48 11.82
N THR A 425 3.74 0.02 12.98
CA THR A 425 5.03 -0.33 13.61
C THR A 425 4.93 -1.58 14.47
N ASN A 426 5.67 -2.63 14.08
CA ASN A 426 5.67 -3.92 14.79
C ASN A 426 7.04 -4.32 15.37
N GLN A 427 8.15 -3.93 14.74
CA GLN A 427 9.50 -4.41 15.13
C GLN A 427 10.08 -3.66 16.33
N PHE A 428 9.89 -2.34 16.38
CA PHE A 428 10.29 -1.49 17.49
C PHE A 428 9.05 -0.84 18.10
N ASN A 429 8.21 -1.67 18.71
CA ASN A 429 7.03 -1.24 19.46
C ASN A 429 6.93 -2.12 20.73
N LEU A 430 7.07 -1.49 21.90
CA LEU A 430 7.18 -2.20 23.17
C LEU A 430 5.90 -2.96 23.55
N THR A 431 4.72 -2.42 23.20
CA THR A 431 3.43 -3.00 23.60
C THR A 431 2.62 -3.53 22.41
N THR A 432 2.93 -3.09 21.18
CA THR A 432 2.17 -3.37 19.94
C THR A 432 0.71 -2.95 19.98
N ARG A 433 0.33 -2.08 20.93
CA ARG A 433 -0.99 -1.46 21.00
C ARG A 433 -1.21 -0.55 19.78
N ARG A 434 -2.43 -0.58 19.25
CA ARG A 434 -2.83 0.14 18.03
C ARG A 434 -3.88 1.17 18.40
N TYR A 435 -3.65 2.42 18.03
CA TYR A 435 -4.56 3.52 18.34
C TYR A 435 -5.13 4.12 17.06
N SER A 436 -6.44 4.40 17.07
CA SER A 436 -7.07 5.27 16.08
C SER A 436 -6.63 6.72 16.31
N GLU A 437 -6.82 7.57 15.30
CA GLU A 437 -6.56 9.00 15.43
C GLU A 437 -7.33 9.62 16.61
N SER A 438 -8.60 9.24 16.78
CA SER A 438 -9.45 9.64 17.90
C SER A 438 -8.89 9.22 19.26
N ALA A 439 -8.23 8.05 19.36
CA ALA A 439 -7.67 7.57 20.61
C ALA A 439 -6.38 8.33 20.97
N VAL A 440 -5.51 8.59 19.98
CA VAL A 440 -4.32 9.42 20.17
C VAL A 440 -4.71 10.85 20.57
N ARG A 441 -5.76 11.39 19.96
CA ARG A 441 -6.32 12.70 20.33
C ARG A 441 -6.79 12.75 21.77
N ALA A 442 -7.52 11.72 22.22
CA ALA A 442 -7.97 11.63 23.60
C ALA A 442 -6.81 11.60 24.62
N PHE A 443 -5.68 10.95 24.28
CA PHE A 443 -4.47 11.03 25.11
C PHE A 443 -3.85 12.43 25.10
N ALA A 444 -3.80 13.10 23.94
CA ALA A 444 -3.21 14.42 23.80
C ALA A 444 -4.02 15.52 24.52
N GLU A 445 -5.35 15.38 24.57
CA GLU A 445 -6.26 16.33 25.22
C GLU A 445 -6.51 16.00 26.70
N GLY A 446 -6.10 14.80 27.16
CA GLY A 446 -6.30 14.32 28.52
C GLY A 446 -5.34 14.98 29.51
N SER A 447 -5.83 15.35 30.69
CA SER A 447 -5.00 15.98 31.75
C SER A 447 -4.04 15.01 32.46
N ALA A 448 -4.13 13.72 32.17
CA ALA A 448 -3.34 12.66 32.82
C ALA A 448 -2.38 11.96 31.83
N SER A 449 -2.18 12.53 30.65
CA SER A 449 -1.29 11.95 29.64
C SER A 449 -0.69 13.01 28.73
N ASP A 450 0.49 12.70 28.19
CA ASP A 450 1.15 13.48 27.15
C ASP A 450 1.52 12.58 25.98
N VAL A 451 1.39 13.10 24.76
CA VAL A 451 1.78 12.40 23.53
C VAL A 451 2.89 13.20 22.85
N TYR A 452 4.04 12.56 22.68
CA TYR A 452 5.20 13.14 22.00
C TYR A 452 5.46 12.45 20.68
N THR A 453 5.90 13.24 19.71
CA THR A 453 6.37 12.79 18.40
C THR A 453 7.86 13.09 18.27
N LEU A 454 8.59 12.21 17.56
CA LEU A 454 10.02 12.38 17.29
C LEU A 454 10.25 12.41 15.78
N THR A 455 10.89 13.48 15.32
CA THR A 455 11.35 13.67 13.94
C THR A 455 12.87 13.59 13.90
N LEU A 456 13.44 12.91 12.91
CA LEU A 456 14.89 12.74 12.79
C LEU A 456 15.42 13.19 11.43
N ARG A 457 16.47 14.02 11.44
CA ARG A 457 17.25 14.39 10.26
C ARG A 457 18.70 13.94 10.41
N ASP A 458 19.33 13.56 9.31
CA ASP A 458 20.77 13.34 9.23
C ASP A 458 21.33 13.98 7.95
N ARG A 459 22.66 13.98 7.78
CA ARG A 459 23.31 14.63 6.65
C ARG A 459 22.87 14.14 5.27
N TYR A 460 22.30 12.93 5.19
CA TYR A 460 21.86 12.32 3.94
C TYR A 460 20.40 12.64 3.61
N GLY A 461 19.60 13.01 4.61
CA GLY A 461 18.22 13.41 4.39
C GLY A 461 17.35 13.50 5.64
N ASP A 462 16.12 13.94 5.40
CA ASP A 462 15.06 13.95 6.40
C ASP A 462 14.44 12.55 6.51
N ASN A 463 14.43 11.97 7.72
CA ASN A 463 13.78 10.68 7.96
C ASN A 463 12.30 10.85 8.34
N GLY A 464 11.85 12.10 8.54
CA GLY A 464 10.50 12.47 8.92
C GLY A 464 10.15 12.11 10.36
N LEU A 465 8.85 12.06 10.65
CA LEU A 465 8.31 11.60 11.93
C LEU A 465 8.49 10.09 12.05
N VAL A 466 9.35 9.69 12.99
CA VAL A 466 9.92 8.35 13.13
C VAL A 466 9.68 7.76 14.51
N GLY A 467 9.15 8.51 15.48
CA GLY A 467 8.87 7.99 16.82
C GLY A 467 7.60 8.57 17.42
N VAL A 468 6.96 7.78 18.28
CA VAL A 468 5.81 8.20 19.10
C VAL A 468 6.03 7.66 20.50
N ALA A 469 5.81 8.53 21.49
CA ALA A 469 5.74 8.14 22.90
C ALA A 469 4.44 8.66 23.53
N ILE A 470 3.75 7.80 24.27
CA ILE A 470 2.58 8.16 25.08
C ILE A 470 2.97 7.94 26.54
N MET A 471 2.88 9.00 27.32
CA MET A 471 3.13 9.02 28.76
C MET A 471 1.80 9.15 29.50
N CYS A 472 1.62 8.38 30.56
CA CYS A 472 0.51 8.51 31.49
C CYS A 472 1.04 8.86 32.89
N TRP A 473 0.43 9.83 33.54
CA TRP A 473 0.86 10.38 34.82
C TRP A 473 0.05 9.75 35.97
N GLU A 474 0.71 8.95 36.82
CA GLU A 474 0.08 8.10 37.82
C GLU A 474 0.74 8.27 39.21
N GLY A 475 0.39 9.36 39.90
CA GLY A 475 0.94 9.66 41.23
C GLY A 475 2.46 9.88 41.19
N GLU A 476 3.23 9.01 41.85
CA GLU A 476 4.70 9.07 41.81
C GLU A 476 5.31 8.40 40.56
N ASN A 477 4.49 7.74 39.72
CA ASN A 477 4.93 7.02 38.54
C ASN A 477 4.58 7.79 37.26
N ALA A 478 5.54 7.89 36.36
CA ALA A 478 5.32 8.25 34.98
C ALA A 478 5.38 6.98 34.13
N ARG A 479 4.26 6.56 33.56
CA ARG A 479 4.14 5.30 32.84
C ARG A 479 4.24 5.52 31.34
N ILE A 480 5.15 4.80 30.69
CA ILE A 480 5.28 4.73 29.24
C ILE A 480 4.20 3.76 28.74
N GLU A 481 3.05 4.32 28.34
CA GLU A 481 1.94 3.58 27.74
C GLU A 481 2.31 3.03 26.36
N THR A 482 3.05 3.82 25.58
CA THR A 482 3.56 3.42 24.26
C THR A 482 4.89 4.10 24.00
N LEU A 483 5.84 3.32 23.50
CA LEU A 483 7.06 3.84 22.89
C LEU A 483 7.34 2.98 21.66
N LEU A 484 7.41 3.66 20.52
CA LEU A 484 7.71 3.04 19.26
C LEU A 484 8.65 3.89 18.43
N LEU A 485 9.41 3.22 17.57
CA LEU A 485 10.21 3.84 16.54
C LEU A 485 9.93 3.14 15.21
N SER A 486 9.88 3.92 14.14
CA SER A 486 9.89 3.40 12.78
C SER A 486 11.17 2.60 12.56
N CYS A 487 11.08 1.53 11.79
CA CYS A 487 12.25 0.71 11.38
C CYS A 487 13.33 1.55 10.71
N ARG A 488 12.98 2.75 10.21
CA ARG A 488 13.92 3.68 9.56
C ARG A 488 15.06 4.11 10.47
N VAL A 489 14.83 4.24 11.77
CA VAL A 489 15.80 4.82 12.73
C VAL A 489 16.36 3.81 13.71
N MET A 490 15.96 2.54 13.56
CA MET A 490 16.34 1.48 14.46
C MET A 490 17.85 1.23 14.43
N GLY A 491 18.45 1.03 15.60
CA GLY A 491 19.89 0.77 15.71
C GLY A 491 20.77 2.01 15.55
N ARG A 492 20.19 3.22 15.65
CA ARG A 492 20.92 4.50 15.66
C ARG A 492 20.93 5.18 17.03
N THR A 493 20.55 4.46 18.09
CA THR A 493 20.43 4.97 19.48
C THR A 493 19.44 6.12 19.67
N VAL A 494 18.55 6.33 18.69
CA VAL A 494 17.45 7.30 18.76
C VAL A 494 16.48 6.92 19.88
N GLU A 495 16.36 5.62 20.16
CA GLU A 495 15.62 5.10 21.31
C GLU A 495 16.17 5.59 22.65
N THR A 496 17.49 5.75 22.75
CA THR A 496 18.17 6.25 23.94
C THR A 496 17.92 7.74 24.12
N ALA A 497 17.94 8.51 23.02
CA ALA A 497 17.60 9.93 23.04
C ALA A 497 16.14 10.16 23.48
N LEU A 498 15.19 9.38 22.93
CA LEU A 498 13.78 9.46 23.30
C LEU A 498 13.56 9.07 24.77
N LEU A 499 14.17 7.98 25.25
CA LEU A 499 14.08 7.59 26.66
C LEU A 499 14.68 8.64 27.61
N ALA A 500 15.80 9.25 27.24
CA ALA A 500 16.43 10.31 28.03
C ALA A 500 15.54 11.57 28.11
N PHE A 501 14.87 11.92 27.02
CA PHE A 501 13.85 12.97 27.01
C PHE A 501 12.68 12.63 27.95
N LEU A 502 12.09 11.42 27.83
CA LEU A 502 10.96 11.00 28.66
C LEU A 502 11.32 10.98 30.16
N ALA A 503 12.54 10.57 30.50
CA ALA A 503 13.04 10.62 31.86
C ALA A 503 13.18 12.05 32.39
N THR A 504 13.58 12.99 31.53
CA THR A 504 13.66 14.42 31.89
C THR A 504 12.27 15.01 32.08
N ALA A 505 11.35 14.78 31.14
CA ALA A 505 9.96 15.21 31.25
C ALA A 505 9.27 14.64 32.50
N ALA A 506 9.53 13.37 32.83
CA ALA A 506 9.00 12.75 34.04
C ALA A 506 9.51 13.39 35.34
N ARG A 507 10.80 13.78 35.39
CA ARG A 507 11.35 14.52 36.53
C ARG A 507 10.73 15.91 36.66
N GLU A 508 10.54 16.60 35.55
CA GLU A 508 9.92 17.94 35.52
C GLU A 508 8.45 17.89 35.98
N HIS A 509 7.74 16.80 35.67
CA HIS A 509 6.38 16.54 36.15
C HIS A 509 6.33 16.06 37.62
N GLY A 510 7.48 15.90 38.28
CA GLY A 510 7.58 15.50 39.69
C GLY A 510 7.44 14.00 39.95
N ALA A 511 7.53 13.15 38.91
CA ALA A 511 7.53 11.71 39.09
C ALA A 511 8.85 11.21 39.70
N ARG A 512 8.75 10.22 40.58
CA ARG A 512 9.90 9.54 41.18
C ARG A 512 10.40 8.41 40.29
N TYR A 513 9.47 7.73 39.62
CA TYR A 513 9.75 6.53 38.85
C TYR A 513 9.27 6.67 37.41
N LEU A 514 10.10 6.22 36.46
CA LEU A 514 9.70 5.98 35.09
C LEU A 514 9.39 4.49 34.93
N VAL A 515 8.17 4.15 34.54
CA VAL A 515 7.67 2.78 34.45
C VAL A 515 7.40 2.42 32.99
N GLY A 516 7.91 1.30 32.54
CA GLY A 516 7.76 0.79 31.18
C GLY A 516 7.08 -0.57 31.13
N GLU A 517 6.28 -0.81 30.09
CA GLU A 517 5.66 -2.10 29.81
C GLU A 517 6.23 -2.69 28.52
N PHE A 518 6.57 -3.99 28.54
CA PHE A 518 6.92 -4.77 27.36
C PHE A 518 5.94 -5.94 27.22
N LEU A 519 5.22 -5.99 26.10
CA LEU A 519 4.34 -7.09 25.74
C LEU A 519 4.99 -7.90 24.60
N PRO A 520 5.50 -9.11 24.88
CA PRO A 520 6.24 -9.88 23.89
C PRO A 520 5.33 -10.37 22.76
N THR A 521 5.80 -10.19 21.52
CA THR A 521 5.22 -10.75 20.30
C THR A 521 6.33 -11.35 19.44
N PRO A 522 6.00 -12.20 18.45
CA PRO A 522 7.01 -12.70 17.51
C PRO A 522 7.75 -11.59 16.74
N LYS A 523 7.13 -10.41 16.58
CA LYS A 523 7.65 -9.33 15.74
C LYS A 523 8.48 -8.28 16.50
N ASN A 524 8.20 -8.04 17.78
CA ASN A 524 8.88 -7.02 18.58
C ASN A 524 10.04 -7.56 19.44
N ALA A 525 10.51 -8.78 19.15
CA ALA A 525 11.71 -9.33 19.78
C ALA A 525 12.93 -8.38 19.75
N PRO A 526 13.16 -7.56 18.70
CA PRO A 526 14.31 -6.66 18.66
C PRO A 526 14.35 -5.56 19.72
N VAL A 527 13.21 -5.19 20.34
CA VAL A 527 13.13 -4.12 21.35
C VAL A 527 13.07 -4.64 22.80
N ARG A 528 13.01 -5.96 23.00
CA ARG A 528 12.89 -6.60 24.32
C ARG A 528 13.91 -6.08 25.34
N ASP A 529 15.15 -5.90 24.90
CA ASP A 529 16.26 -5.56 25.79
C ASP A 529 16.45 -4.03 25.92
N LEU A 530 15.47 -3.22 25.51
CA LEU A 530 15.52 -1.76 25.63
C LEU A 530 15.62 -1.32 27.09
N TYR A 531 14.66 -1.70 27.94
CA TYR A 531 14.63 -1.28 29.35
C TYR A 531 15.84 -1.79 30.15
N PRO A 532 16.23 -3.09 30.10
CA PRO A 532 17.41 -3.58 30.79
C PRO A 532 18.69 -2.83 30.44
N ARG A 533 18.91 -2.52 29.14
CA ARG A 533 20.11 -1.80 28.68
C ARG A 533 20.20 -0.36 29.23
N HIS A 534 19.06 0.20 29.64
CA HIS A 534 18.94 1.57 30.13
C HIS A 534 18.79 1.63 31.65
N GLY A 535 19.14 0.56 32.38
CA GLY A 535 19.15 0.57 33.85
C GLY A 535 17.77 0.51 34.49
N PHE A 536 16.75 0.04 33.77
CA PHE A 536 15.48 -0.30 34.39
C PHE A 536 15.59 -1.66 35.08
N LEU A 537 14.97 -1.78 36.25
CA LEU A 537 14.88 -3.01 37.03
C LEU A 537 13.48 -3.61 36.86
N PRO A 538 13.34 -4.95 36.81
CA PRO A 538 12.03 -5.57 36.78
C PRO A 538 11.24 -5.26 38.05
N LEU A 539 9.94 -5.03 37.93
CA LEU A 539 9.05 -4.88 39.07
C LEU A 539 8.74 -6.26 39.68
N GLU A 540 9.03 -6.44 40.97
CA GLU A 540 8.74 -7.68 41.70
C GLU A 540 7.23 -7.87 41.91
N GLY A 541 6.72 -9.08 41.66
CA GLY A 541 5.32 -9.46 41.91
C GLY A 541 4.37 -9.42 40.70
N GLU A 542 4.84 -8.99 39.55
CA GLU A 542 4.11 -9.00 38.26
C GLU A 542 4.60 -10.14 37.35
N GLU A 543 3.98 -10.35 36.18
CA GLU A 543 4.49 -11.28 35.16
C GLU A 543 5.95 -10.93 34.80
N ALA A 544 6.85 -11.89 35.02
CA ALA A 544 8.29 -11.67 34.87
C ALA A 544 8.64 -11.16 33.46
N GLY A 545 9.32 -10.00 33.41
CA GLY A 545 9.77 -9.37 32.16
C GLY A 545 8.75 -8.46 31.47
N ARG A 546 7.54 -8.32 32.03
CA ARG A 546 6.52 -7.40 31.51
C ARG A 546 6.73 -5.96 31.95
N TRP A 547 6.96 -5.73 33.24
CA TRP A 547 7.05 -4.38 33.81
C TRP A 547 8.46 -4.05 34.30
N TRP A 548 8.88 -2.83 33.99
CA TRP A 548 10.22 -2.33 34.23
C TRP A 548 10.13 -0.96 34.90
N ARG A 549 11.01 -0.68 35.86
CA ARG A 549 11.03 0.58 36.59
C ARG A 549 12.43 1.16 36.67
N HIS A 550 12.55 2.46 36.45
CA HIS A 550 13.76 3.23 36.64
C HIS A 550 13.52 4.34 37.68
N ASP A 551 14.41 4.44 38.68
CA ASP A 551 14.35 5.49 39.71
C ASP A 551 15.04 6.74 39.18
N LEU A 552 14.26 7.81 38.98
CA LEU A 552 14.72 9.04 38.35
C LEU A 552 15.67 9.85 39.23
N HIS A 553 15.74 9.57 40.53
CA HIS A 553 16.60 10.24 41.50
C HIS A 553 17.82 9.41 41.92
N ALA A 554 17.90 8.15 41.49
CA ALA A 554 19.07 7.33 41.74
C ALA A 554 20.25 7.78 40.87
N ALA A 555 21.33 8.27 41.50
CA ALA A 555 22.51 8.81 40.81
C ALA A 555 23.32 7.79 39.99
N GLN A 556 22.98 6.49 40.08
CA GLN A 556 23.83 5.40 39.58
C GLN A 556 23.62 5.05 38.10
N THR A 557 22.58 5.58 37.44
CA THR A 557 22.32 5.33 35.99
C THR A 557 21.55 6.50 35.35
N PRO A 558 22.17 7.67 35.13
CA PRO A 558 21.49 8.76 34.43
C PRO A 558 21.20 8.36 32.98
N LEU A 559 19.92 8.47 32.58
CA LEU A 559 19.53 8.39 31.18
C LEU A 559 19.97 9.68 30.46
N VAL A 560 20.99 9.55 29.61
CA VAL A 560 21.59 10.67 28.88
C VAL A 560 21.44 10.42 27.38
N ALA A 561 21.07 11.46 26.64
CA ALA A 561 21.01 11.39 25.19
C ALA A 561 22.43 11.15 24.62
N PRO A 562 22.56 10.34 23.55
CA PRO A 562 23.86 10.08 22.93
C PRO A 562 24.53 11.39 22.44
N PRO A 563 25.84 11.56 22.61
CA PRO A 563 26.53 12.83 22.33
C PRO A 563 26.56 13.22 20.84
N TYR A 564 26.31 12.26 19.95
CA TYR A 564 26.26 12.44 18.51
C TYR A 564 24.84 12.68 17.95
N ILE A 565 23.83 12.82 18.84
CA ILE A 565 22.48 13.25 18.47
C ILE A 565 22.25 14.63 19.08
N THR A 566 22.04 15.63 18.22
CA THR A 566 21.58 16.95 18.67
C THR A 566 20.09 16.85 18.96
N LEU A 567 19.70 16.99 20.23
CA LEU A 567 18.31 16.95 20.66
C LEU A 567 17.72 18.36 20.68
N GLU A 568 16.67 18.58 19.89
CA GLU A 568 15.87 19.79 19.85
C GLU A 568 14.49 19.47 20.47
N VAL A 569 14.05 20.27 21.44
CA VAL A 569 12.78 20.04 22.15
C VAL A 569 11.91 21.28 22.02
N SER A 570 10.68 21.11 21.55
CA SER A 570 9.66 22.17 21.56
C SER A 570 8.68 21.93 22.69
N THR A 571 8.36 22.96 23.47
CA THR A 571 7.41 22.91 24.60
C THR A 571 6.10 23.64 24.31
N GLU A 572 5.92 24.23 23.12
CA GLU A 572 4.71 24.99 22.79
C GLU A 572 3.62 24.07 22.22
N VAL A 573 2.54 23.90 22.99
CA VAL A 573 1.26 23.42 22.48
C VAL A 573 0.54 24.63 21.90
N GLU A 574 0.46 24.74 20.57
CA GLU A 574 -0.49 25.69 19.96
C GLU A 574 -1.91 25.26 20.36
N HIS A 575 -2.45 25.89 21.41
CA HIS A 575 -3.84 25.70 21.81
C HIS A 575 -4.76 26.20 20.69
N VAL A 576 -5.43 25.27 20.03
CA VAL A 576 -6.49 25.56 19.07
C VAL A 576 -7.70 26.11 19.85
N THR A 577 -7.85 27.43 19.85
CA THR A 577 -9.18 28.03 19.98
C THR A 577 -9.95 27.68 18.72
N ASN A 578 -10.91 26.76 18.82
CA ASN A 578 -11.93 26.58 17.79
C ASN A 578 -12.66 27.91 17.62
N ALA A 579 -12.36 28.64 16.54
CA ALA A 579 -13.21 29.70 16.06
C ALA A 579 -14.44 29.03 15.43
N THR A 580 -15.47 28.82 16.26
CA THR A 580 -16.85 28.84 15.77
C THR A 580 -17.18 30.27 15.37
N ASP A 581 -17.30 30.50 14.07
CA ASP A 581 -18.33 31.35 13.46
C ASP A 581 -18.54 30.93 12.00
#